data_AF-A0A1W1DST4-F1
#
_entry.id   AF-A0A1W1DST4-F1
#
_cell.length_a   1.000
_cell.length_b   1.000
_cell.length_c   1.000
_cell.angle_alpha   90.00
_cell.angle_beta   90.00
_cell.angle_gamma   90.00
#
_symmetry.space_group_name_H-M   'P 1'
#
loop_
_entity.id
_entity.type
_entity.pdbx_description
1 polymer ?
#
loop_
_entity_poly.entity_id
_entity_poly.type
_entity_poly.pdbx_seq_one_letter_code
_entity_poly.pdbx_strand_id
1 'polypeptide(L)'
;MRKILLLSILLAGTSFANEEGGELHEESCVRCHDSGMYTRDNSKIQNHFDLRSQVSACANNLGTGWFPDEEGSVVDYLNNQYYKFKE
;
A
#
# COMPACT_ATOMS: atom_id res chain seq x y z
N MET A 1 -46.01 -5.13 27.64
CA MET A 1 -44.73 -4.48 28.01
C MET A 1 -43.59 -5.24 27.36
N ARG A 2 -43.18 -4.82 26.17
CA ARG A 2 -42.25 -5.57 25.31
C ARG A 2 -40.85 -5.01 25.56
N LYS A 3 -40.01 -5.80 26.25
CA LYS A 3 -38.61 -5.46 26.54
C LYS A 3 -37.88 -5.24 25.21
N ILE A 4 -37.42 -4.03 24.96
CA ILE A 4 -36.56 -3.71 23.81
C ILE A 4 -35.15 -4.10 24.22
N LEU A 5 -34.65 -5.19 23.66
CA LEU A 5 -33.26 -5.62 23.82
C LEU A 5 -32.43 -4.79 22.83
N LEU A 6 -31.65 -3.84 23.33
CA LEU A 6 -30.68 -3.09 22.55
C LEU A 6 -29.48 -4.01 22.28
N LEU A 7 -29.35 -4.47 21.03
CA LEU A 7 -28.19 -5.21 20.56
C LEU A 7 -27.16 -4.21 20.05
N SER A 8 -26.23 -3.82 20.92
CA SER A 8 -25.07 -3.03 20.53
C SER A 8 -24.18 -3.87 19.60
N ILE A 9 -24.12 -3.48 18.34
CA ILE A 9 -23.16 -4.02 17.37
C ILE A 9 -21.78 -3.50 17.74
N LEU A 10 -20.90 -4.41 18.20
CA LEU A 10 -19.46 -4.18 18.19
C LEU A 10 -19.01 -4.20 16.73
N LEU A 11 -18.58 -3.06 16.21
CA LEU A 11 -17.79 -3.03 14.98
C LEU A 11 -16.41 -3.59 15.33
N ALA A 12 -16.21 -4.88 15.07
CA ALA A 12 -14.87 -5.46 15.08
C ALA A 12 -14.10 -4.78 13.95
N GLY A 13 -13.04 -4.04 14.29
CA GLY A 13 -12.15 -3.43 13.31
C GLY A 13 -11.51 -4.54 12.47
N THR A 14 -12.02 -4.73 11.25
CA THR A 14 -11.35 -5.53 10.25
C THR A 14 -10.03 -4.83 9.96
N SER A 15 -8.91 -5.51 10.20
CA SER A 15 -7.64 -5.10 9.61
C SER A 15 -7.83 -5.19 8.09
N PHE A 16 -8.16 -4.06 7.46
CA PHE A 16 -8.03 -3.90 6.03
C PHE A 16 -6.55 -4.11 5.75
N ALA A 17 -6.20 -5.30 5.27
CA ALA A 17 -4.84 -5.61 4.89
C ALA A 17 -4.54 -4.83 3.62
N ASN A 18 -4.25 -3.53 3.78
CA ASN A 18 -3.66 -2.63 2.79
C ASN A 18 -4.19 -2.77 1.35
N GLU A 19 -5.52 -2.95 1.24
CA GLU A 19 -6.21 -3.13 -0.04
C GLU A 19 -6.06 -1.87 -0.89
N GLU A 20 -6.18 -0.70 -0.25
CA GLU A 20 -5.94 0.63 -0.83
C GLU A 20 -4.56 0.74 -1.49
N GLY A 21 -3.47 0.36 -0.80
CA GLY A 21 -2.13 0.43 -1.37
C GLY A 21 -1.95 -0.48 -2.59
N GLY A 22 -2.65 -1.62 -2.61
CA GLY A 22 -2.69 -2.50 -3.78
C GLY A 22 -3.49 -1.91 -4.95
N GLU A 23 -4.65 -1.31 -4.69
CA GLU A 23 -5.48 -0.66 -5.70
C GLU A 23 -4.77 0.53 -6.34
N LEU A 24 -4.21 1.42 -5.51
CA LEU A 24 -3.41 2.57 -5.95
C LEU A 24 -2.19 2.13 -6.78
N HIS A 25 -1.54 1.05 -6.36
CA HIS A 25 -0.44 0.44 -7.09
C HIS A 25 -0.88 -0.09 -8.46
N GLU A 26 -2.00 -0.80 -8.53
CA GLU A 26 -2.56 -1.35 -9.79
C GLU A 26 -2.96 -0.22 -10.75
N GLU A 27 -3.60 0.83 -10.23
CA GLU A 27 -4.05 2.00 -11.00
C GLU A 27 -2.88 2.85 -11.50
N SER A 28 -1.72 2.87 -10.83
CA SER A 28 -0.67 3.85 -11.16
C SER A 28 0.64 3.22 -11.60
N CYS A 29 1.16 2.24 -10.85
CA CYS A 29 2.51 1.75 -11.05
C CYS A 29 2.59 0.75 -12.22
N VAL A 30 1.66 -0.20 -12.34
CA VAL A 30 1.78 -1.32 -13.30
C VAL A 30 1.01 -1.12 -14.61
N ARG A 31 0.58 0.12 -14.91
CA ARG A 31 -0.11 0.44 -16.16
C ARG A 31 0.73 0.29 -17.42
N CYS A 32 2.04 0.52 -17.29
CA CYS A 32 2.97 0.55 -18.43
C CYS A 32 4.02 -0.57 -18.37
N HIS A 33 4.28 -1.15 -17.20
CA HIS A 33 5.22 -2.24 -16.99
C HIS A 33 4.65 -3.23 -15.98
N ASP A 34 5.06 -4.50 -16.07
CA ASP A 34 4.62 -5.53 -15.12
C ASP A 34 5.32 -5.43 -13.76
N SER A 35 4.91 -6.32 -12.84
CA SER A 35 5.49 -6.45 -11.50
C SER A 35 6.92 -7.02 -11.49
N GLY A 36 7.45 -7.44 -12.65
CA GLY A 36 8.80 -7.94 -12.80
C GLY A 36 9.87 -6.88 -12.51
N MET A 37 9.52 -5.61 -12.31
CA MET A 37 10.46 -4.59 -11.84
C MET A 37 10.84 -4.71 -10.37
N TYR A 38 9.99 -5.30 -9.54
CA TYR A 38 10.23 -5.45 -8.10
C TYR A 38 11.15 -6.62 -7.76
N THR A 39 11.27 -7.59 -8.66
CA THR A 39 11.98 -8.85 -8.44
C THR A 39 13.26 -8.97 -9.27
N ARG A 40 13.76 -7.87 -9.84
CA ARG A 40 14.99 -7.91 -10.65
C ARG A 40 16.21 -8.04 -9.75
N ASP A 41 17.14 -8.93 -10.12
CA ASP A 41 18.38 -9.20 -9.38
C ASP A 41 19.27 -7.96 -9.17
N ASN A 42 19.12 -6.92 -10.00
CA ASN A 42 19.86 -5.66 -9.90
C ASN A 42 19.02 -4.52 -9.29
N SER A 43 18.13 -4.82 -8.35
CA SER A 43 17.35 -3.80 -7.65
C SER A 43 18.26 -2.87 -6.84
N LYS A 44 18.07 -1.55 -7.01
CA LYS A 44 18.78 -0.53 -6.21
C LYS A 44 18.13 -0.29 -4.85
N ILE A 45 16.98 -0.90 -4.57
CA ILE A 45 16.23 -0.72 -3.33
C ILE A 45 16.77 -1.71 -2.30
N GLN A 46 17.44 -1.22 -1.25
CA GLN A 46 18.15 -2.07 -0.28
C GLN A 46 17.48 -2.10 1.09
N ASN A 47 16.59 -1.15 1.38
CA ASN A 47 15.93 -1.02 2.66
C ASN A 47 14.58 -0.28 2.53
N HIS A 48 13.85 -0.17 3.64
CA HIS A 48 12.54 0.45 3.68
C HIS A 48 12.56 1.95 3.31
N PHE A 49 13.64 2.66 3.66
CA PHE A 49 13.80 4.08 3.30
C PHE A 49 13.98 4.28 1.79
N ASP A 50 14.76 3.41 1.14
CA ASP A 50 14.91 3.43 -0.32
C ASP A 50 13.57 3.14 -1.01
N LEU A 51 12.80 2.20 -0.48
CA LEU A 51 11.47 1.86 -1.01
C LEU A 51 10.52 3.06 -0.93
N ARG A 52 10.45 3.71 0.24
CA ARG A 52 9.64 4.93 0.41
C ARG A 52 10.06 6.03 -0.56
N SER A 53 11.36 6.25 -0.71
CA SER A 53 11.90 7.23 -1.66
C SER A 53 11.52 6.91 -3.11
N GLN A 54 11.56 5.63 -3.49
CA GLN A 54 11.19 5.18 -4.83
C GLN A 54 9.69 5.34 -5.09
N VAL A 55 8.81 5.00 -4.14
CA VAL A 55 7.37 5.20 -4.27
C VAL A 55 7.03 6.67 -4.43
N SER A 56 7.61 7.54 -3.61
CA SER A 56 7.39 8.99 -3.73
C SER A 56 7.87 9.53 -5.07
N ALA A 57 9.03 9.07 -5.58
CA ALA A 57 9.50 9.44 -6.91
C ALA A 57 8.53 8.97 -8.02
N CYS A 58 7.99 7.75 -7.92
CA CYS A 58 6.99 7.25 -8.85
C CYS A 58 5.69 8.07 -8.79
N ALA A 59 5.17 8.33 -7.59
CA ALA A 59 3.95 9.09 -7.37
C ALA A 59 4.04 10.50 -7.99
N ASN A 60 5.18 11.16 -7.81
CA ASN A 60 5.46 12.48 -8.40
C ASN A 60 5.59 12.42 -9.93
N ASN A 61 6.34 11.46 -10.47
CA ASN A 61 6.54 11.34 -11.92
C ASN A 61 5.25 11.00 -12.67
N LEU A 62 4.37 10.24 -12.02
CA LEU A 62 3.05 9.87 -12.57
C LEU A 62 1.98 10.94 -12.29
N GLY A 63 2.28 11.95 -11.48
CA GLY A 63 1.33 13.02 -11.13
C GLY A 63 0.09 12.51 -10.41
N THR A 64 0.25 11.50 -9.55
CA THR A 64 -0.86 10.82 -8.87
C THR A 64 -1.67 11.73 -7.97
N GLY A 65 -1.02 12.74 -7.35
CA GLY A 65 -1.66 13.64 -6.39
C GLY A 65 -1.93 13.01 -5.03
N TRP A 66 -1.30 11.86 -4.74
CA TRP A 66 -1.48 11.15 -3.47
C TRP A 66 -1.03 11.97 -2.27
N PHE A 67 -1.79 11.83 -1.19
CA PHE A 67 -1.43 12.29 0.14
C PHE A 67 -0.38 11.36 0.78
N PRO A 68 0.33 11.82 1.84
CA PRO A 68 1.36 11.02 2.49
C PRO A 68 0.89 9.63 2.97
N ASP A 69 -0.36 9.51 3.39
CA ASP A 69 -0.92 8.24 3.87
C ASP A 69 -1.16 7.24 2.73
N GLU A 70 -1.58 7.74 1.56
CA GLU A 70 -1.75 6.95 0.33
C GLU A 70 -0.40 6.49 -0.24
N GLU A 71 0.63 7.36 -0.25
CA GLU A 71 2.00 6.91 -0.57
C GLU A 71 2.48 5.85 0.42
N GLY A 72 2.16 6.03 1.71
CA GLY A 72 2.45 5.09 2.78
C GLY A 72 1.81 3.72 2.55
N SER A 73 0.53 3.68 2.20
CA SER A 73 -0.19 2.43 1.93
C SER A 73 0.44 1.66 0.76
N VAL A 74 0.85 2.35 -0.31
CA VAL A 74 1.56 1.73 -1.43
C VAL A 74 2.94 1.20 -1.02
N VAL A 75 3.70 1.94 -0.19
CA VAL A 75 4.97 1.47 0.36
C VAL A 75 4.77 0.18 1.16
N ASP A 76 3.80 0.17 2.06
CA ASP A 76 3.51 -0.97 2.91
C ASP A 76 3.04 -2.17 2.07
N TYR A 77 2.26 -1.94 1.02
CA TYR A 77 1.84 -2.99 0.09
C TYR A 77 3.06 -3.61 -0.61
N LEU A 78 3.92 -2.77 -1.21
CA LEU A 78 5.11 -3.24 -1.91
C LEU A 78 6.09 -3.94 -0.97
N ASN A 79 6.27 -3.41 0.25
CA ASN A 79 7.14 -4.04 1.25
C ASN A 79 6.59 -5.41 1.65
N ASN A 80 5.28 -5.50 1.87
CA ASN A 80 4.61 -6.74 2.24
C ASN A 80 4.57 -7.76 1.09
N GLN A 81 4.52 -7.37 -0.17
CA GLN A 81 4.46 -8.35 -1.27
C GLN A 81 5.85 -8.76 -1.76
N TYR A 82 6.78 -7.82 -1.88
CA TYR A 82 8.03 -8.03 -2.61
C TYR A 82 9.29 -7.92 -1.75
N TYR A 83 9.41 -6.90 -0.91
CA TYR A 83 10.72 -6.53 -0.35
C TYR A 83 11.02 -7.08 1.04
N LYS A 84 10.02 -7.17 1.93
CA LYS A 84 10.15 -7.70 3.30
C LYS A 84 11.22 -7.02 4.15
N PHE A 85 11.46 -5.72 3.92
CA PHE A 85 12.38 -4.94 4.73
C PHE A 85 11.82 -4.71 6.13
N LYS A 86 12.74 -4.57 7.11
CA LYS A 86 12.39 -4.04 8.43
C LYS A 86 12.18 -2.53 8.32
N GLU A 87 11.15 -2.05 9.00
CA GLU A 87 10.83 -0.63 9.15
C GLU A 87 11.79 0.10 10.09
#